data_AF-A0AAN9GH92-F1
#
_entry.id   AF-A0AAN9GH92-F1
#
_cell.length_a   1.000
_cell.length_b   1.000
_cell.length_c   1.000
_cell.angle_alpha   90.00
_cell.angle_beta   90.00
_cell.angle_gamma   90.00
#
_symmetry.space_group_name_H-M   'P 1'
#
loop_
_entity.id
_entity.type
_entity.pdbx_description
1 polymer ?
#
loop_
_entity_poly.entity_id
_entity_poly.type
_entity_poly.pdbx_seq_one_letter_code
_entity_poly.pdbx_strand_id
1 'polypeptide(L)'
;MKYFALALIALIPACLGQQHQCLQPDFVAHVMFVESDKDNDAVLHLTELIDVFDVYDANNDTKVSRHEYVKYQTENDPELDGISNALYNVYDFNNDHHLTLDDYVAFYRSMDADKDDSVTEPEFKTYWVQLFNSVKHHGHQIC
;
A
#
# COMPACT_ATOMS: atom_id res chain seq x y z
N MET A 1 10.03 12.54 12.73
CA MET A 1 8.95 11.62 12.32
C MET A 1 8.67 11.93 10.87
N LYS A 2 9.27 11.19 9.95
CA LYS A 2 8.99 11.34 8.52
C LYS A 2 8.03 10.21 8.18
N TYR A 3 6.78 10.62 7.96
CA TYR A 3 5.70 10.01 7.18
C TYR A 3 6.21 8.91 6.24
N PHE A 4 5.58 7.74 6.15
CA PHE A 4 5.48 6.89 4.93
C PHE A 4 4.80 5.55 5.26
N ALA A 5 3.62 5.63 5.87
CA ALA A 5 2.76 4.49 5.98
C ALA A 5 2.07 4.30 4.62
N LEU A 6 2.43 3.26 3.87
CA LEU A 6 1.82 2.78 2.62
C LEU A 6 1.51 3.84 1.53
N ALA A 7 2.25 4.95 1.47
CA ALA A 7 2.20 5.79 0.28
C ALA A 7 3.00 5.07 -0.80
N LEU A 8 2.31 4.54 -1.79
CA LEU A 8 2.92 4.03 -2.99
C LEU A 8 3.65 5.21 -3.64
N ILE A 9 4.95 5.34 -3.35
CA ILE A 9 5.78 6.34 -4.01
C ILE A 9 5.92 5.86 -5.46
N ALA A 10 4.98 6.30 -6.30
CA ALA A 10 5.19 6.32 -7.73
C ALA A 10 6.29 7.37 -7.98
N LEU A 11 7.56 6.97 -7.80
CA LEU A 11 8.70 7.74 -8.26
C LEU A 11 8.61 7.78 -9.78
N ILE A 12 7.86 8.71 -10.38
CA ILE A 12 7.98 9.01 -11.80
C ILE A 12 9.08 10.08 -11.91
N PRO A 13 10.32 9.77 -12.35
CA PRO A 13 11.22 10.82 -12.74
C PRO A 13 10.64 11.40 -14.03
N ALA A 14 10.15 12.62 -13.95
CA ALA A 14 9.92 13.49 -15.08
C ALA A 14 11.25 13.73 -15.83
N CYS A 15 11.67 12.77 -16.65
CA CYS A 15 12.75 12.96 -17.60
C CYS A 15 12.16 12.98 -19.01
N LEU A 16 11.99 14.22 -19.47
CA LEU A 16 11.83 14.68 -20.83
C LEU A 16 12.33 13.67 -21.88
N GLY A 17 11.36 13.09 -22.60
CA GLY A 17 11.56 12.60 -23.97
C GLY A 17 12.46 11.39 -24.15
N GLN A 18 12.03 10.20 -23.69
CA GLN A 18 12.28 8.89 -24.32
C GLN A 18 11.65 7.80 -23.44
N GLN A 19 10.64 7.08 -23.96
CA GLN A 19 10.02 5.85 -23.43
C GLN A 19 9.86 5.75 -21.90
N HIS A 20 8.61 5.86 -21.40
CA HIS A 20 8.22 5.52 -20.03
C HIS A 20 8.80 4.16 -19.61
N GLN A 21 9.93 4.13 -18.92
CA GLN A 21 10.36 2.96 -18.18
C GLN A 21 9.58 2.99 -16.87
N CYS A 22 8.35 2.45 -16.89
CA CYS A 22 7.59 2.21 -15.68
C CYS A 22 8.49 1.41 -14.72
N LEU A 23 8.61 1.83 -13.46
CA LEU A 23 9.46 1.10 -12.51
C LEU A 23 9.03 -0.37 -12.46
N GLN A 24 10.03 -1.24 -12.36
CA GLN A 24 9.79 -2.68 -12.23
C GLN A 24 8.97 -2.94 -10.96
N PRO A 25 7.84 -3.67 -11.05
CA PRO A 25 7.00 -3.99 -9.88
C PRO A 25 7.78 -4.56 -8.70
N ASP A 26 8.82 -5.34 -8.99
CA ASP A 26 9.74 -5.92 -8.00
C ASP A 26 10.50 -4.85 -7.19
N PHE A 27 10.98 -3.79 -7.87
CA PHE A 27 11.70 -2.68 -7.22
C PHE A 27 10.75 -1.84 -6.37
N VAL A 28 9.55 -1.55 -6.89
CA VAL A 28 8.52 -0.81 -6.14
C VAL A 28 8.13 -1.59 -4.87
N ALA A 29 7.89 -2.89 -5.00
CA ALA A 29 7.56 -3.73 -3.86
C ALA A 29 8.70 -3.83 -2.84
N HIS A 30 9.96 -3.88 -3.28
CA HIS A 30 11.12 -3.80 -2.38
C HIS A 30 11.15 -2.50 -1.58
N VAL A 31 11.01 -1.35 -2.25
CA VAL A 31 10.98 -0.04 -1.56
C VAL A 31 9.82 0.02 -0.57
N MET A 32 8.64 -0.45 -0.95
CA MET A 32 7.48 -0.50 -0.05
C MET A 32 7.71 -1.40 1.17
N PHE A 33 8.39 -2.54 1.01
CA PHE A 33 8.73 -3.42 2.13
C PHE A 33 9.65 -2.71 3.12
N VAL A 34 10.76 -2.15 2.64
CA VAL A 34 11.76 -1.46 3.49
C VAL A 34 11.15 -0.28 4.25
N GLU A 35 10.22 0.46 3.63
CA GLU A 35 9.54 1.57 4.29
C GLU A 35 8.47 1.12 5.30
N SER A 36 7.93 -0.09 5.13
CA SER A 36 6.91 -0.66 6.03
C SER A 36 7.52 -1.36 7.23
N ASP A 37 8.72 -1.95 7.08
CA ASP A 37 9.50 -2.63 8.12
C ASP A 37 10.08 -1.60 9.08
N LYS A 38 9.34 -1.35 10.17
CA LYS A 38 9.55 -0.21 11.05
C LYS A 38 10.70 -0.45 12.01
N ASP A 39 10.84 -1.69 12.49
CA ASP A 39 11.93 -2.07 13.40
C ASP A 39 13.16 -2.66 12.68
N ASN A 40 13.09 -2.78 11.35
CA ASN A 40 14.18 -3.20 10.45
C ASN A 40 14.68 -4.61 10.76
N ASP A 41 13.77 -5.50 11.16
CA ASP A 41 14.08 -6.90 11.44
C ASP A 41 13.92 -7.82 10.20
N ALA A 42 13.59 -7.22 9.05
CA ALA A 42 13.37 -7.87 7.77
C ALA A 42 12.15 -8.81 7.73
N VAL A 43 11.21 -8.64 8.66
CA VAL A 43 9.86 -9.19 8.58
C VAL A 43 8.84 -8.09 8.82
N LEU A 44 7.63 -8.29 8.29
CA LEU A 44 6.49 -7.43 8.57
C LEU A 44 5.54 -8.16 9.50
N HIS A 45 5.28 -7.57 10.65
CA HIS A 45 4.30 -8.04 11.60
C HIS A 45 2.97 -7.28 11.49
N LEU A 46 1.88 -7.94 11.85
CA LEU A 46 0.55 -7.33 11.86
C LEU A 46 0.51 -6.03 12.68
N THR A 47 1.26 -5.96 13.78
CA THR A 47 1.33 -4.76 14.63
C THR A 47 1.90 -3.55 13.90
N GLU A 48 2.89 -3.75 13.02
CA GLU A 48 3.46 -2.65 12.24
C GLU A 48 2.47 -2.12 11.21
N LEU A 49 1.66 -3.02 10.65
CA LEU A 49 0.57 -2.67 9.76
C LEU A 49 -0.59 -1.97 10.50
N ILE A 50 -0.88 -2.35 11.75
CA ILE A 50 -1.90 -1.69 12.58
C ILE A 50 -1.43 -0.29 13.01
N ASP A 51 -0.16 -0.09 13.31
CA ASP A 51 0.37 1.24 13.65
C ASP A 51 0.11 2.28 12.54
N VAL A 52 -0.02 1.84 11.29
CA VAL A 52 -0.41 2.67 10.14
C VAL A 52 -1.89 3.04 10.17
N PHE A 53 -2.77 2.14 10.62
CA PHE A 53 -4.21 2.37 10.70
C PHE A 53 -4.54 3.62 11.54
N ASP A 54 -3.92 3.72 12.71
CA ASP A 54 -4.11 4.83 13.65
C ASP A 54 -3.69 6.19 13.06
N VAL A 55 -2.81 6.18 12.04
CA VAL A 55 -2.39 7.39 11.35
C VAL A 55 -3.47 7.90 10.38
N TYR A 56 -4.22 6.99 9.76
CA TYR A 56 -5.25 7.34 8.79
C TYR A 56 -6.61 7.63 9.44
N ASP A 57 -6.92 7.02 10.58
CA ASP A 57 -8.16 7.26 11.34
C ASP A 57 -8.12 8.64 12.03
N ALA A 58 -8.20 9.70 11.22
CA ALA A 58 -8.01 11.08 11.65
C ALA A 58 -9.12 11.56 12.62
N ASN A 59 -10.31 10.96 12.57
CA ASN A 59 -11.44 11.32 13.41
C ASN A 59 -11.59 10.39 14.65
N ASN A 60 -10.80 9.31 14.73
CA ASN A 60 -10.82 8.27 15.77
C ASN A 60 -12.18 7.57 15.92
N ASP A 61 -12.86 7.28 14.81
CA ASP A 61 -14.12 6.54 14.79
C ASP A 61 -13.95 5.03 14.58
N THR A 62 -12.70 4.55 14.64
CA THR A 62 -12.27 3.16 14.43
C THR A 62 -12.46 2.67 13.00
N LYS A 63 -12.63 3.58 12.06
CA LYS A 63 -12.75 3.31 10.63
C LYS A 63 -12.01 4.37 9.83
N VAL A 64 -11.36 3.94 8.75
CA VAL A 64 -10.76 4.87 7.81
C VAL A 64 -11.68 4.99 6.61
N SER A 65 -12.27 6.17 6.44
CA SER A 65 -13.04 6.49 5.24
C SER A 65 -12.13 6.74 4.03
N ARG A 66 -12.68 6.61 2.82
CA ARG A 66 -11.99 6.98 1.58
C ARG A 66 -11.44 8.40 1.62
N HIS A 67 -12.20 9.32 2.20
CA HIS A 67 -11.78 10.72 2.29
C HIS A 67 -10.53 10.85 3.17
N GLU A 68 -10.50 10.20 4.33
CA GLU A 68 -9.35 10.23 5.24
C GLU A 68 -8.11 9.61 4.58
N TYR A 69 -8.25 8.43 4.01
CA TYR A 69 -7.16 7.75 3.31
C TYR A 69 -6.60 8.57 2.14
N VAL A 70 -7.47 8.97 1.19
CA VAL A 70 -7.03 9.72 0.00
C VAL A 70 -6.46 11.08 0.38
N LYS A 71 -7.06 11.78 1.35
CA LYS A 71 -6.56 13.07 1.82
C LYS A 71 -5.17 12.93 2.43
N TYR A 72 -4.94 11.92 3.27
CA TYR A 72 -3.62 11.69 3.86
C TYR A 72 -2.57 11.44 2.77
N GLN A 73 -2.89 10.59 1.77
CA GLN A 73 -1.95 10.26 0.68
C GLN A 73 -1.66 11.45 -0.23
N THR A 74 -2.69 12.27 -0.52
CA THR A 74 -2.58 13.39 -1.46
C THR A 74 -2.17 14.71 -0.82
N GLU A 75 -2.05 14.78 0.51
CA GLU A 75 -1.72 16.02 1.24
C GLU A 75 -0.42 16.64 0.76
N ASN A 76 0.59 15.81 0.51
CA ASN A 76 1.91 16.24 0.04
C ASN A 76 2.19 15.89 -1.43
N ASP A 77 1.33 15.07 -2.04
CA ASP A 77 1.50 14.61 -3.42
C ASP A 77 0.14 14.40 -4.12
N PRO A 78 -0.45 15.46 -4.70
CA PRO A 78 -1.74 15.38 -5.38
C PRO A 78 -1.78 14.41 -6.57
N GLU A 79 -0.64 14.02 -7.15
CA GLU A 79 -0.58 13.07 -8.26
C GLU A 79 -1.00 11.66 -7.81
N LEU A 80 -0.99 11.40 -6.49
CA LEU A 80 -1.40 10.12 -5.91
C LEU A 80 -2.93 9.93 -5.83
N ASP A 81 -3.78 10.88 -6.22
CA ASP A 81 -5.24 10.76 -6.06
C ASP A 81 -5.81 9.50 -6.75
N GLY A 82 -5.43 9.28 -8.02
CA GLY A 82 -5.93 8.15 -8.80
C GLY A 82 -5.50 6.80 -8.21
N ILE A 83 -4.23 6.67 -7.86
CA ILE A 83 -3.70 5.43 -7.28
C ILE A 83 -4.20 5.21 -5.85
N SER A 84 -4.40 6.26 -5.06
CA SER A 84 -4.96 6.17 -3.71
C SER A 84 -6.39 5.67 -3.74
N ASN A 85 -7.21 6.14 -4.69
CA ASN A 85 -8.56 5.63 -4.86
C ASN A 85 -8.60 4.15 -5.27
N ALA A 86 -7.66 3.71 -6.12
CA ALA A 86 -7.54 2.32 -6.52
C ALA A 86 -7.10 1.43 -5.35
N LEU A 87 -6.10 1.86 -4.57
CA LEU A 87 -5.60 1.13 -3.41
C LEU A 87 -6.65 1.04 -2.29
N TYR A 88 -7.45 2.08 -2.08
CA TYR A 88 -8.56 2.02 -1.14
C TYR A 88 -9.50 0.85 -1.44
N ASN A 89 -9.83 0.64 -2.72
CA ASN A 89 -10.69 -0.47 -3.13
C ASN A 89 -10.03 -1.84 -2.94
N VAL A 90 -8.69 -1.91 -2.99
CA VAL A 90 -7.96 -3.15 -2.73
C VAL A 90 -7.96 -3.46 -1.24
N TYR A 91 -7.81 -2.45 -0.38
CA TYR A 91 -7.81 -2.62 1.06
C TYR A 91 -9.22 -2.85 1.63
N ASP A 92 -10.28 -2.33 1.01
CA ASP A 92 -11.68 -2.53 1.39
C ASP A 92 -12.15 -3.96 1.07
N PHE A 93 -11.62 -4.93 1.83
CA PHE A 93 -11.74 -6.36 1.55
C PHE A 93 -13.19 -6.85 1.62
N ASN A 94 -13.95 -6.33 2.60
CA ASN A 94 -15.35 -6.66 2.78
C ASN A 94 -16.30 -5.82 1.88
N ASN A 95 -15.77 -4.81 1.17
CA ASN A 95 -16.50 -3.86 0.33
C ASN A 95 -17.61 -3.09 1.07
N ASP A 96 -17.41 -2.78 2.35
CA ASP A 96 -18.34 -1.99 3.15
C ASP A 96 -18.05 -0.47 3.10
N HIS A 97 -17.08 -0.08 2.28
CA HIS A 97 -16.63 1.29 2.07
C HIS A 97 -15.94 1.93 3.26
N HIS A 98 -15.46 1.14 4.22
CA HIS A 98 -14.65 1.57 5.34
C HIS A 98 -13.49 0.62 5.51
N LEU A 99 -12.27 1.13 5.67
CA LEU A 99 -11.19 0.27 6.11
C LEU A 99 -11.28 0.14 7.63
N THR A 100 -11.38 -1.09 8.09
CA THR A 100 -11.41 -1.43 9.52
C THR A 100 -10.22 -2.32 9.86
N LEU A 101 -10.00 -2.56 11.16
CA LEU A 101 -8.97 -3.49 11.60
C LEU A 101 -9.11 -4.89 10.95
N ASP A 102 -10.35 -5.34 10.72
CA ASP A 102 -10.61 -6.63 10.07
C ASP A 102 -10.10 -6.67 8.63
N ASP A 103 -10.20 -5.55 7.90
CA ASP A 103 -9.68 -5.44 6.54
C ASP A 103 -8.15 -5.49 6.51
N TYR A 104 -7.49 -4.84 7.46
CA TYR A 104 -6.04 -4.91 7.62
C TYR A 104 -5.55 -6.30 8.01
N VAL A 105 -6.28 -6.99 8.90
CA VAL A 105 -6.00 -8.40 9.23
C VAL A 105 -6.19 -9.30 8.01
N ALA A 106 -7.24 -9.09 7.22
CA ALA A 106 -7.47 -9.84 5.99
C ALA A 106 -6.37 -9.59 4.96
N PHE A 107 -5.94 -8.34 4.80
CA PHE A 107 -4.84 -7.94 3.93
C PHE A 107 -3.52 -8.58 4.37
N TYR A 108 -3.18 -8.51 5.65
CA TYR A 108 -1.99 -9.16 6.22
C TYR A 108 -1.95 -10.66 5.91
N ARG A 109 -3.05 -11.37 6.19
CA ARG A 109 -3.20 -12.80 5.92
C ARG A 109 -3.15 -13.16 4.44
N SER A 110 -3.40 -12.20 3.55
CA SER A 110 -3.28 -12.41 2.10
C SER A 110 -1.83 -12.35 1.61
N MET A 111 -0.95 -11.69 2.38
CA MET A 111 0.49 -11.64 2.14
C MET A 111 1.24 -12.79 2.82
N ASP A 112 0.88 -13.13 4.06
CA ASP A 112 1.45 -14.25 4.83
C ASP A 112 1.08 -15.60 4.18
N ALA A 113 1.96 -16.08 3.30
CA ALA A 113 1.65 -17.16 2.38
C ALA A 113 1.86 -18.53 3.03
N ASP A 114 2.84 -18.64 3.91
CA ASP A 114 3.14 -19.87 4.64
C ASP A 114 2.44 -19.97 6.02
N LYS A 115 1.81 -18.88 6.46
CA LYS A 115 0.98 -18.79 7.69
C LYS A 115 1.80 -18.94 8.96
N ASP A 116 2.99 -18.34 8.98
CA ASP A 116 3.87 -18.32 10.13
C ASP A 116 3.71 -17.08 11.02
N ASP A 117 2.66 -16.28 10.76
CA ASP A 117 2.35 -15.02 11.43
C ASP A 117 3.43 -13.93 11.21
N SER A 118 4.23 -14.05 10.15
CA SER A 118 5.18 -13.04 9.68
C SER A 118 5.03 -12.85 8.16
N VAL A 119 5.39 -11.69 7.64
CA VAL A 119 5.45 -11.47 6.19
C VAL A 119 6.88 -11.14 5.80
N THR A 120 7.54 -12.06 5.12
CA THR A 120 8.90 -11.86 4.61
C THR A 120 8.90 -10.99 3.34
N GLU A 121 10.04 -10.39 3.00
CA GLU A 121 10.19 -9.62 1.76
C GLU A 121 9.76 -10.43 0.50
N PRO A 122 10.13 -11.71 0.32
CA PRO A 122 9.66 -12.50 -0.81
C PRO A 122 8.13 -12.66 -0.88
N GLU A 123 7.46 -12.83 0.25
CA GLU A 123 6.00 -12.94 0.33
C GLU A 123 5.33 -11.62 -0.02
N PHE A 124 5.80 -10.54 0.59
CA PHE A 124 5.36 -9.18 0.30
C PHE A 124 5.49 -8.86 -1.20
N LYS A 125 6.68 -9.10 -1.78
CA LYS A 125 6.94 -8.84 -3.19
C LYS A 125 6.06 -9.70 -4.10
N THR A 126 5.91 -10.97 -3.78
CA THR A 126 5.04 -11.88 -4.55
C THR A 126 3.61 -11.34 -4.61
N TYR A 127 3.06 -10.95 -3.46
CA TYR A 127 1.72 -10.38 -3.38
C TYR A 127 1.59 -9.08 -4.18
N TRP A 128 2.46 -8.10 -3.94
CA TRP A 128 2.37 -6.78 -4.58
C TRP A 128 2.62 -6.83 -6.09
N VAL A 129 3.54 -7.67 -6.57
CA VAL A 129 3.75 -7.88 -8.01
C VAL A 129 2.49 -8.48 -8.65
N GLN A 130 1.84 -9.44 -8.01
CA GLN A 130 0.59 -10.02 -8.50
C GLN A 130 -0.54 -8.97 -8.53
N LEU A 131 -0.66 -8.16 -7.48
CA LEU A 131 -1.63 -7.08 -7.40
C LEU A 131 -1.40 -6.02 -8.50
N PHE A 132 -0.17 -5.54 -8.68
CA PHE A 132 0.14 -4.57 -9.73
C PHE A 132 -0.17 -5.12 -11.13
N ASN A 133 0.07 -6.41 -11.36
CA ASN A 133 -0.29 -7.05 -12.62
C ASN A 133 -1.80 -7.14 -12.79
N SER A 134 -2.57 -7.47 -11.75
CA SER A 134 -4.04 -7.53 -11.83
C SER A 134 -4.64 -6.15 -12.12
N VAL A 135 -4.17 -5.09 -11.44
CA VAL A 135 -4.64 -3.71 -11.67
C VAL A 135 -4.31 -3.23 -13.09
N LYS A 136 -3.12 -3.56 -13.63
CA LYS A 136 -2.75 -3.25 -15.02
C LYS A 136 -3.70 -3.87 -16.04
N HIS A 137 -4.18 -5.09 -15.80
CA HIS A 137 -5.14 -5.76 -16.69
C HIS A 137 -6.55 -5.15 -16.64
N HIS A 138 -6.89 -4.42 -15.57
CA HIS A 138 -8.20 -3.77 -15.38
C HIS A 138 -8.25 -2.29 -15.83
N GLY A 139 -7.21 -1.79 -16.50
CA GLY A 139 -7.26 -0.51 -17.24
C GLY A 139 -6.67 0.71 -16.52
N HIS A 140 -6.14 0.56 -15.30
CA HIS A 140 -5.29 1.57 -14.68
C HIS A 140 -3.81 1.24 -14.98
N GLN A 141 -3.19 2.00 -15.87
CA GLN A 141 -1.74 1.93 -16.04
C GLN A 141 -1.09 2.59 -14.82
N ILE A 142 -0.50 1.78 -13.94
CA ILE A 142 0.47 2.26 -12.95
C ILE A 142 1.80 2.39 -13.70
N CYS A 143 1.92 3.52 -14.38
CA CYS A 143 3.09 4.16 -14.95
C CYS A 143 2.87 5.66 -14.69
#